data_AF-L0DI22-F1
#
_entry.id   AF-L0DI22-F1
#
_cell.length_a   1.000
_cell.length_b   1.000
_cell.length_c   1.000
_cell.angle_alpha   90.00
_cell.angle_beta   90.00
_cell.angle_gamma   90.00
#
_symmetry.space_group_name_H-M   'P 1'
#
loop_
_entity.id
_entity.type
_entity.pdbx_description
1 polymer ?
#
loop_
_entity_poly.entity_id
_entity_poly.type
_entity_poly.pdbx_seq_one_letter_code
_entity_poly.pdbx_strand_id
1 'polypeptide(L)'
;MPFLNPVPEDQLRDALRAYRVEPGRFEAAVRERLETVDRRRQDDPLACFSPFLRGVAALLPLPFFTGCRASEAAAKTVPVAGGVKLFGYLAFPAISLFVLLGASIFSVAKIHGIQRKNHPGLDDAHAESDAVLLWWKRHQWPAYLVFAATIALVWIGATWLLFLFYIISFGVLLYVLSSFARFGLGNRLLIGQSCMAGLMLLGQLTASFSAGDNDIHFLDQKVIAVVFFGGAMLVLACYARDLNGLAGRRVSPVVRWPSAALLALLLISLSAWFLNPLLRPATPARIKAFVESFHEAPYSTSSWRSWEIVARWAIESKLDPDLSGARRLLAREIAGEQNPFILGNAFRVGLIRADQIRLLRDYESRRHSLFDDPHQIQVKQPILSLSQEDWVIRASILLGNLTAQDRDYLEKRLLTTLDGLMAKGPYDVIAETLLVTRLLEAIDRPADPARYRDRVHKWLRKFHSRSGGGFQLAGGFKTYLKAPVGSVETTASAVELMEVYGVPDGLDLNWVRSFLKPMAFIRQSDEKWITAVSLDRLNRLPGARRPTWPEILYHERSLIAAMVLVGLCLYATLSSPNRRPSTEEIRAA
;
A
#
# COMPACT_ATOMS: atom_id res chain seq x y z
N MET A 1 15.87 35.09 35.42
CA MET A 1 14.73 34.16 35.33
C MET A 1 13.80 34.39 36.51
N PRO A 2 12.51 34.74 36.30
CA PRO A 2 11.52 34.69 37.37
C PRO A 2 10.93 33.28 37.47
N PHE A 3 10.68 32.84 38.70
CA PHE A 3 10.23 31.50 39.07
C PHE A 3 8.85 31.16 38.48
N LEU A 4 8.72 29.96 37.90
CA LEU A 4 7.43 29.31 37.66
C LEU A 4 6.79 29.00 39.01
N ASN A 5 5.60 29.57 39.24
CA ASN A 5 4.77 29.28 40.40
C ASN A 5 4.16 27.87 40.21
N PRO A 6 4.51 26.86 41.01
CA PRO A 6 3.81 25.58 40.96
C PRO A 6 2.38 25.80 41.47
N VAL A 7 1.39 25.39 40.67
CA VAL A 7 -0.01 25.36 41.11
C VAL A 7 -0.10 24.47 42.35
N PRO A 8 -0.60 24.98 43.49
CA PRO A 8 -0.73 24.21 44.72
C PRO A 8 -1.59 22.95 44.51
N GLU A 9 -1.16 21.82 45.06
CA GLU A 9 -1.78 20.50 44.87
C GLU A 9 -3.26 20.47 45.27
N ASP A 10 -3.62 21.28 46.26
CA ASP A 10 -4.97 21.55 46.74
C ASP A 10 -5.87 22.17 45.67
N GLN A 11 -5.39 23.13 44.88
CA GLN A 11 -6.15 23.68 43.75
C GLN A 11 -6.33 22.65 42.63
N LEU A 12 -5.33 21.79 42.43
CA LEU A 12 -5.43 20.69 41.47
C LEU A 12 -6.46 19.64 41.91
N ARG A 13 -6.50 19.31 43.21
CA ARG A 13 -7.46 18.35 43.77
C ARG A 13 -8.90 18.88 43.74
N ASP A 14 -9.10 20.18 43.96
CA ASP A 14 -10.41 20.80 43.84
C ASP A 14 -10.87 20.93 42.39
N ALA A 15 -9.97 21.23 41.44
CA ALA A 15 -10.29 21.22 40.02
C ALA A 15 -10.67 19.81 39.51
N LEU A 16 -10.04 18.76 40.05
CA LEU A 16 -10.28 17.37 39.66
C LEU A 16 -11.44 16.69 40.41
N ARG A 17 -12.04 17.36 41.40
CA ARG A 17 -13.17 16.83 42.17
C ARG A 17 -14.40 16.55 41.30
N ALA A 18 -14.68 17.40 40.31
CA ALA A 18 -15.79 17.21 39.38
C ALA A 18 -15.60 16.02 38.42
N TYR A 19 -14.36 15.53 38.28
CA TYR A 19 -13.99 14.40 37.41
C TYR A 19 -13.69 13.11 38.17
N ARG A 20 -13.87 13.08 39.50
CA ARG A 20 -13.79 11.85 40.28
C ARG A 20 -14.96 10.94 39.93
N VAL A 21 -14.69 9.95 39.09
CA VAL A 21 -15.62 8.86 38.81
C VAL A 21 -15.88 8.12 40.13
N GLU A 22 -17.14 8.02 40.54
CA GLU A 22 -17.55 7.23 41.71
C GLU A 22 -17.04 5.79 41.54
N PRO A 23 -16.19 5.28 42.45
CA PRO A 23 -15.55 3.97 42.29
C PRO A 23 -16.55 2.83 42.09
N GLY A 24 -17.66 2.85 42.85
CA GLY A 24 -18.71 1.85 42.72
C GLY A 24 -19.45 1.90 41.38
N ARG A 25 -19.56 3.08 40.77
CA ARG A 25 -20.23 3.27 39.47
C ARG A 25 -19.33 2.83 38.31
N PHE A 26 -18.02 3.06 38.44
CA PHE A 26 -17.03 2.54 37.51
C PHE A 26 -16.94 1.02 37.58
N GLU A 27 -16.84 0.44 38.77
CA GLU A 27 -16.81 -1.01 38.95
C GLU A 27 -18.08 -1.68 38.45
N ALA A 28 -19.26 -1.10 38.71
CA ALA A 28 -20.52 -1.61 38.18
C ALA A 28 -20.55 -1.59 36.64
N ALA A 29 -20.11 -0.49 36.02
CA ALA A 29 -20.06 -0.37 34.56
C ALA A 29 -19.03 -1.31 33.91
N VAL A 30 -17.89 -1.54 34.56
CA VAL A 30 -16.87 -2.50 34.10
C VAL A 30 -17.39 -3.94 34.24
N ARG A 31 -18.04 -4.26 35.37
CA ARG A 31 -18.64 -5.58 35.61
C ARG A 31 -19.77 -5.86 34.63
N GLU A 32 -20.65 -4.89 34.39
CA GLU A 32 -21.73 -4.99 33.40
C GLU A 32 -21.17 -5.21 31.99
N ARG A 33 -20.10 -4.50 31.60
CA ARG A 33 -19.40 -4.71 30.32
C ARG A 33 -18.74 -6.08 30.21
N LEU A 34 -18.12 -6.58 31.28
CA LEU A 34 -17.52 -7.91 31.30
C LEU A 34 -18.59 -9.01 31.19
N GLU A 35 -19.70 -8.87 31.92
CA GLU A 35 -20.83 -9.81 31.83
C GLU A 35 -21.53 -9.78 30.47
N THR A 36 -21.67 -8.61 29.83
CA THR A 36 -22.19 -8.53 28.45
C THR A 36 -21.21 -9.11 27.43
N VAL A 37 -19.90 -9.00 27.65
CA VAL A 37 -18.89 -9.64 26.81
C VAL A 37 -18.93 -11.16 26.98
N ASP A 38 -19.05 -11.68 28.20
CA ASP A 38 -19.12 -13.12 28.47
C ASP A 38 -20.42 -13.76 27.96
N ARG A 39 -21.58 -13.08 28.11
CA ARG A 39 -22.83 -13.55 27.48
C ARG A 39 -22.74 -13.58 25.95
N ARG A 40 -22.14 -12.54 25.33
CA ARG A 40 -21.89 -12.53 23.87
C ARG A 40 -20.90 -13.61 23.41
N ARG A 41 -20.04 -14.11 24.32
CA ARG A 41 -19.06 -15.17 24.03
C ARG A 41 -19.67 -16.57 24.15
N GLN A 42 -20.68 -16.74 25.01
CA GLN A 42 -21.45 -17.99 25.13
C GLN A 42 -22.49 -18.16 24.01
N ASP A 43 -23.05 -17.07 23.49
CA ASP A 43 -24.04 -17.08 22.40
C ASP A 43 -23.44 -16.97 20.99
N ASP A 44 -22.11 -17.12 20.81
CA ASP A 44 -21.50 -17.10 19.48
C ASP A 44 -21.63 -18.48 18.81
N PRO A 45 -22.55 -18.68 17.83
CA PRO A 45 -22.76 -19.96 17.17
C PRO A 45 -21.52 -20.45 16.42
N LEU A 46 -20.51 -19.59 16.26
CA LEU A 46 -19.24 -19.91 15.60
C LEU A 46 -18.15 -20.40 16.58
N ALA A 47 -18.38 -20.34 17.90
CA ALA A 47 -17.42 -20.75 18.92
C ALA A 47 -17.06 -22.25 18.87
N CYS A 48 -17.97 -23.10 18.36
CA CYS A 48 -17.75 -24.53 18.17
C CYS A 48 -16.82 -24.87 17.00
N PHE A 49 -16.55 -23.94 16.08
CA PHE A 49 -15.66 -24.17 14.94
C PHE A 49 -14.20 -23.83 15.28
N SER A 50 -13.27 -24.50 14.61
CA SER A 50 -11.84 -24.21 14.75
C SER A 50 -11.52 -22.76 14.31
N PRO A 51 -10.45 -22.13 14.83
CA PRO A 51 -10.06 -20.76 14.46
C PRO A 51 -9.89 -20.56 12.95
N PHE A 52 -9.47 -21.62 12.24
CA PHE A 52 -9.36 -21.66 10.79
C PHE A 52 -10.74 -21.55 10.11
N LEU A 53 -11.72 -22.34 10.53
CA LEU A 53 -13.08 -22.31 9.96
C LEU A 53 -13.81 -21.00 10.25
N ARG A 54 -13.56 -20.36 11.40
CA ARG A 54 -14.08 -19.01 11.69
C ARG A 54 -13.49 -17.95 10.77
N GLY A 55 -12.20 -18.04 10.48
CA GLY A 55 -11.54 -17.18 9.48
C GLY A 55 -12.12 -17.35 8.08
N VAL A 56 -12.45 -18.59 7.68
CA VAL A 56 -13.10 -18.88 6.39
C VAL A 56 -14.54 -18.34 6.35
N ALA A 57 -15.31 -18.50 7.43
CA ALA A 57 -16.70 -18.03 7.50
C ALA A 57 -16.81 -16.50 7.47
N ALA A 58 -15.86 -15.76 8.05
CA ALA A 58 -15.81 -14.30 8.00
C ALA A 58 -15.50 -13.72 6.60
N LEU A 59 -14.97 -14.55 5.70
CA LEU A 59 -14.56 -14.17 4.34
C LEU A 59 -15.58 -14.54 3.26
N LEU A 60 -16.58 -15.37 3.59
CA LEU A 60 -17.71 -15.62 2.71
C LEU A 60 -18.66 -14.43 2.76
N PRO A 61 -19.22 -13.96 1.62
CA PRO A 61 -20.25 -12.92 1.61
C PRO A 61 -21.59 -13.53 2.06
N LEU A 62 -21.62 -14.17 3.22
CA LEU A 62 -22.81 -14.75 3.83
C LEU A 62 -23.98 -13.76 3.95
N PRO A 63 -23.80 -12.44 4.22
CA PRO A 63 -24.95 -11.53 4.24
C PRO A 63 -25.64 -11.39 2.88
N PHE A 64 -24.98 -11.69 1.75
CA PHE A 64 -25.61 -11.69 0.43
C PHE A 64 -26.41 -12.97 0.12
N PHE A 65 -26.13 -14.08 0.82
CA PHE A 65 -26.75 -15.38 0.54
C PHE A 65 -27.73 -15.86 1.63
N THR A 66 -27.60 -15.41 2.87
CA THR A 66 -28.38 -15.96 4.00
C THR A 66 -29.09 -14.92 4.88
N GLY A 67 -28.96 -13.61 4.62
CA GLY A 67 -29.67 -12.57 5.39
C GLY A 67 -29.28 -12.44 6.86
N CYS A 68 -28.32 -13.23 7.36
CA CYS A 68 -27.84 -13.17 8.73
C CYS A 68 -26.68 -12.17 8.88
N ARG A 69 -26.78 -11.27 9.87
CA ARG A 69 -25.70 -10.36 10.28
C ARG A 69 -24.61 -11.16 11.00
N ALA A 70 -23.52 -11.48 10.31
CA ALA A 70 -22.33 -12.07 10.94
C ALA A 70 -21.56 -11.00 11.74
N SER A 71 -21.07 -11.36 12.93
CA SER A 71 -20.54 -10.42 13.93
C SER A 71 -19.12 -9.95 13.63
N GLU A 72 -18.87 -8.68 13.90
CA GLU A 72 -17.59 -7.94 13.80
C GLU A 72 -16.46 -8.54 14.66
N ALA A 73 -16.76 -9.50 15.53
CA ALA A 73 -15.83 -10.11 16.47
C ALA A 73 -14.96 -11.21 15.83
N ALA A 74 -15.43 -11.91 14.79
CA ALA A 74 -14.67 -12.98 14.13
C ALA A 74 -13.42 -12.46 13.40
N ALA A 75 -13.46 -11.22 12.91
CA ALA A 75 -12.35 -10.58 12.19
C ALA A 75 -11.12 -10.27 13.07
N LYS A 76 -11.24 -10.27 14.40
CA LYS A 76 -10.17 -9.85 15.33
C LYS A 76 -9.27 -10.97 15.85
N THR A 77 -9.53 -12.24 15.51
CA THR A 77 -8.87 -13.39 16.17
C THR A 77 -7.84 -14.16 15.33
N VAL A 78 -7.55 -13.73 14.10
CA VAL A 78 -6.51 -14.38 13.27
C VAL A 78 -5.18 -13.65 13.42
N PRO A 79 -4.05 -14.34 13.73
CA PRO A 79 -2.73 -13.71 13.77
C PRO A 79 -2.35 -13.21 12.37
N VAL A 80 -2.32 -11.88 12.25
CA VAL A 80 -2.26 -11.09 10.99
C VAL A 80 -1.00 -11.37 10.17
N ALA A 81 0.12 -11.79 10.76
CA ALA A 81 1.39 -11.92 10.04
C ALA A 81 1.53 -13.21 9.19
N GLY A 82 0.93 -14.32 9.64
CA GLY A 82 0.98 -15.61 8.94
C GLY A 82 -0.23 -15.82 8.04
N GLY A 83 -1.42 -15.42 8.50
CA GLY A 83 -2.67 -15.55 7.75
C GLY A 83 -2.68 -14.72 6.47
N VAL A 84 -2.22 -13.46 6.49
CA VAL A 84 -2.25 -12.60 5.31
C VAL A 84 -1.31 -13.09 4.20
N LYS A 85 -0.14 -13.65 4.57
CA LYS A 85 0.81 -14.26 3.62
C LYS A 85 0.27 -15.56 3.04
N LEU A 86 -0.33 -16.41 3.87
CA LEU A 86 -1.04 -17.60 3.41
C LEU A 86 -2.17 -17.14 2.47
N PHE A 87 -3.17 -16.38 2.93
CA PHE A 87 -4.40 -16.07 2.18
C PHE A 87 -4.20 -15.21 0.93
N GLY A 88 -3.27 -14.25 0.89
CA GLY A 88 -3.00 -13.48 -0.33
C GLY A 88 -2.47 -14.33 -1.49
N TYR A 89 -1.65 -15.34 -1.18
CA TYR A 89 -1.07 -16.27 -2.15
C TYR A 89 -1.86 -17.61 -2.29
N LEU A 90 -2.66 -17.99 -1.28
CA LEU A 90 -3.51 -19.21 -1.22
C LEU A 90 -4.91 -19.04 -1.73
N ALA A 91 -5.55 -17.95 -1.31
CA ALA A 91 -6.98 -17.81 -1.46
C ALA A 91 -7.25 -17.57 -2.94
N PHE A 92 -6.42 -16.76 -3.59
CA PHE A 92 -6.59 -16.42 -4.99
C PHE A 92 -6.79 -17.64 -5.90
N PRO A 93 -5.94 -18.66 -5.84
CA PRO A 93 -6.03 -19.74 -6.81
C PRO A 93 -6.89 -20.91 -6.34
N ALA A 94 -6.91 -21.20 -5.03
CA ALA A 94 -7.83 -22.19 -4.47
C ALA A 94 -9.28 -21.72 -4.60
N ILE A 95 -9.56 -20.43 -4.41
CA ILE A 95 -10.88 -19.84 -4.66
C ILE A 95 -11.16 -19.78 -6.15
N SER A 96 -10.19 -19.47 -7.03
CA SER A 96 -10.41 -19.56 -8.49
C SER A 96 -10.84 -20.95 -8.92
N LEU A 97 -10.11 -21.98 -8.48
CA LEU A 97 -10.42 -23.37 -8.78
C LEU A 97 -11.74 -23.77 -8.14
N PHE A 98 -11.98 -23.43 -6.87
CA PHE A 98 -13.22 -23.76 -6.16
C PHE A 98 -14.44 -23.03 -6.73
N VAL A 99 -14.28 -21.82 -7.24
CA VAL A 99 -15.35 -21.03 -7.87
C VAL A 99 -15.56 -21.44 -9.32
N LEU A 100 -14.53 -21.88 -10.04
CA LEU A 100 -14.70 -22.44 -11.37
C LEU A 100 -15.27 -23.87 -11.30
N LEU A 101 -14.83 -24.69 -10.34
CA LEU A 101 -15.41 -26.01 -10.06
C LEU A 101 -16.84 -25.85 -9.52
N GLY A 102 -17.04 -24.95 -8.56
CA GLY A 102 -18.34 -24.60 -8.01
C GLY A 102 -19.27 -24.03 -9.09
N ALA A 103 -18.80 -23.13 -9.95
CA ALA A 103 -19.58 -22.61 -11.07
C ALA A 103 -19.87 -23.71 -12.09
N SER A 104 -18.98 -24.67 -12.34
CA SER A 104 -19.27 -25.82 -13.20
C SER A 104 -20.34 -26.74 -12.60
N ILE A 105 -20.29 -27.01 -11.29
CA ILE A 105 -21.28 -27.83 -10.57
C ILE A 105 -22.63 -27.11 -10.48
N PHE A 106 -22.65 -25.81 -10.13
CA PHE A 106 -23.87 -25.00 -10.08
C PHE A 106 -24.47 -24.78 -11.47
N SER A 107 -23.64 -24.68 -12.50
CA SER A 107 -24.09 -24.60 -13.88
C SER A 107 -24.81 -25.87 -14.30
N VAL A 108 -24.25 -27.04 -13.97
CA VAL A 108 -24.90 -28.34 -14.19
C VAL A 108 -26.20 -28.45 -13.38
N ALA A 109 -26.21 -28.06 -12.10
CA ALA A 109 -27.42 -28.07 -11.27
C ALA A 109 -28.51 -27.09 -11.76
N LYS A 110 -28.12 -25.94 -12.32
CA LYS A 110 -29.04 -24.93 -12.87
C LYS A 110 -29.60 -25.35 -14.24
N ILE A 111 -28.80 -26.00 -15.08
CA ILE A 111 -29.26 -26.70 -16.29
C ILE A 111 -30.36 -27.70 -15.92
N HIS A 112 -30.10 -28.52 -14.90
CA HIS A 112 -31.04 -29.49 -14.34
C HIS A 112 -32.35 -28.85 -13.82
N GLY A 113 -32.28 -27.64 -13.25
CA GLY A 113 -33.45 -26.92 -12.75
C GLY A 113 -34.28 -26.21 -13.82
N ILE A 114 -33.66 -25.79 -14.94
CA ILE A 114 -34.34 -25.11 -16.05
C ILE A 114 -34.98 -26.13 -17.00
N GLN A 115 -34.32 -27.26 -17.28
CA GLN A 115 -34.91 -28.33 -18.10
C GLN A 115 -36.12 -28.98 -17.40
N ARG A 116 -36.05 -29.19 -16.08
CA ARG A 116 -37.16 -29.75 -15.28
C ARG A 116 -38.43 -28.89 -15.29
N LYS A 117 -38.31 -27.59 -15.57
CA LYS A 117 -39.44 -26.64 -15.66
C LYS A 117 -40.02 -26.52 -17.07
N ASN A 118 -39.24 -26.79 -18.12
CA ASN A 118 -39.65 -26.53 -19.50
C ASN A 118 -40.06 -27.77 -20.29
N HIS A 119 -39.62 -28.98 -19.93
CA HIS A 119 -40.07 -30.22 -20.59
C HIS A 119 -40.22 -31.37 -19.59
N PRO A 120 -41.44 -31.68 -19.11
CA PRO A 120 -41.67 -32.76 -18.15
C PRO A 120 -41.71 -34.18 -18.78
N GLY A 121 -41.22 -34.38 -20.01
CA GLY A 121 -41.52 -35.60 -20.79
C GLY A 121 -40.44 -36.14 -21.74
N LEU A 122 -39.14 -35.97 -21.46
CA LEU A 122 -38.09 -36.64 -22.23
C LEU A 122 -37.15 -37.44 -21.31
N ASP A 123 -36.99 -38.72 -21.66
CA ASP A 123 -36.19 -39.79 -21.03
C ASP A 123 -34.68 -39.48 -20.88
N ASP A 124 -34.22 -38.29 -21.26
CA ASP A 124 -32.81 -37.89 -21.25
C ASP A 124 -32.30 -37.39 -19.88
N ALA A 125 -33.19 -37.16 -18.90
CA ALA A 125 -32.79 -36.68 -17.57
C ALA A 125 -31.95 -37.68 -16.77
N HIS A 126 -32.16 -38.99 -16.99
CA HIS A 126 -31.34 -40.03 -16.38
C HIS A 126 -29.99 -40.18 -17.10
N ALA A 127 -29.97 -40.07 -18.43
CA ALA A 127 -28.72 -40.10 -19.21
C ALA A 127 -27.78 -38.94 -18.89
N GLU A 128 -28.31 -37.73 -18.65
CA GLU A 128 -27.51 -36.57 -18.25
C GLU A 128 -27.00 -36.67 -16.79
N SER A 129 -27.85 -37.12 -15.86
CA SER A 129 -27.43 -37.40 -14.47
C SER A 129 -26.32 -38.45 -14.43
N ASP A 130 -26.48 -39.52 -15.20
CA ASP A 130 -25.49 -40.60 -15.30
C ASP A 130 -24.20 -40.11 -15.95
N ALA A 131 -24.27 -39.23 -16.97
CA ALA A 131 -23.10 -38.62 -17.59
C ALA A 131 -22.31 -37.76 -16.60
N VAL A 132 -22.98 -36.99 -15.74
CA VAL A 132 -22.35 -36.18 -14.69
C VAL A 132 -21.72 -37.06 -13.60
N LEU A 133 -22.42 -38.12 -13.17
CA LEU A 133 -21.90 -39.10 -12.21
C LEU A 133 -20.71 -39.88 -12.77
N LEU A 134 -20.75 -40.28 -14.05
CA LEU A 134 -19.63 -40.92 -14.74
C LEU A 134 -18.44 -39.97 -14.83
N TRP A 135 -18.70 -38.72 -15.21
CA TRP A 135 -17.67 -37.69 -15.30
C TRP A 135 -17.01 -37.44 -13.95
N TRP A 136 -17.80 -37.25 -12.88
CA TRP A 136 -17.30 -37.06 -11.53
C TRP A 136 -16.50 -38.27 -11.05
N LYS A 137 -17.03 -39.49 -11.20
CA LYS A 137 -16.29 -40.72 -10.86
C LYS A 137 -14.96 -40.81 -11.58
N ARG A 138 -14.90 -40.40 -12.85
CA ARG A 138 -13.69 -40.43 -13.67
C ARG A 138 -12.69 -39.34 -13.30
N HIS A 139 -13.12 -38.19 -12.76
CA HIS A 139 -12.27 -37.01 -12.59
C HIS A 139 -12.09 -36.53 -11.13
N GLN A 140 -12.77 -37.14 -10.16
CA GLN A 140 -12.65 -36.80 -8.73
C GLN A 140 -11.23 -36.99 -8.19
N TRP A 141 -10.53 -38.07 -8.56
CA TRP A 141 -9.17 -38.35 -8.08
C TRP A 141 -8.14 -37.33 -8.59
N PRO A 142 -8.10 -37.01 -9.90
CA PRO A 142 -7.33 -35.88 -10.40
C PRO A 142 -7.65 -34.57 -9.70
N ALA A 143 -8.93 -34.27 -9.44
CA ALA A 143 -9.33 -33.05 -8.75
C ALA A 143 -8.82 -33.00 -7.30
N TYR A 144 -8.92 -34.09 -6.54
CA TYR A 144 -8.36 -34.19 -5.19
C TYR A 144 -6.84 -34.10 -5.17
N LEU A 145 -6.16 -34.72 -6.13
CA LEU A 145 -4.70 -34.63 -6.26
C LEU A 145 -4.28 -33.19 -6.58
N VAL A 146 -5.02 -32.51 -7.46
CA VAL A 146 -4.79 -31.10 -7.79
C VAL A 146 -5.00 -30.21 -6.57
N PHE A 147 -6.05 -30.47 -5.80
CA PHE A 147 -6.34 -29.76 -4.56
C PHE A 147 -5.25 -29.97 -3.51
N ALA A 148 -4.84 -31.22 -3.26
CA ALA A 148 -3.78 -31.56 -2.32
C ALA A 148 -2.42 -30.99 -2.74
N ALA A 149 -2.07 -31.07 -4.03
CA ALA A 149 -0.86 -30.48 -4.58
C ALA A 149 -0.86 -28.95 -4.44
N THR A 150 -2.02 -28.30 -4.63
CA THR A 150 -2.16 -26.85 -4.42
C THR A 150 -1.88 -26.50 -2.95
N ILE A 151 -2.49 -27.21 -2.00
CA ILE A 151 -2.26 -26.98 -0.56
C ILE A 151 -0.79 -27.22 -0.19
N ALA A 152 -0.18 -28.31 -0.68
CA ALA A 152 1.20 -28.66 -0.39
C ALA A 152 2.19 -27.65 -0.98
N LEU A 153 2.02 -27.27 -2.25
CA LEU A 153 2.88 -26.29 -2.93
C LEU A 153 2.79 -24.90 -2.30
N VAL A 154 1.62 -24.54 -1.75
CA VAL A 154 1.50 -23.34 -0.93
C VAL A 154 2.30 -23.49 0.34
N TRP A 155 2.15 -24.59 1.07
CA TRP A 155 2.85 -24.75 2.35
C TRP A 155 4.36 -24.59 2.18
N ILE A 156 4.90 -25.07 1.05
CA ILE A 156 6.31 -24.99 0.70
C ILE A 156 6.74 -23.57 0.27
N GLY A 157 5.81 -22.68 -0.07
CA GLY A 157 6.11 -21.32 -0.56
C GLY A 157 6.65 -21.30 -2.00
N ALA A 158 6.47 -22.37 -2.76
CA ALA A 158 6.98 -22.53 -4.13
C ALA A 158 6.09 -21.81 -5.14
N THR A 159 6.06 -20.48 -5.08
CA THR A 159 5.20 -19.61 -5.90
C THR A 159 5.35 -19.82 -7.41
N TRP A 160 6.53 -20.21 -7.90
CA TRP A 160 6.75 -20.54 -9.31
C TRP A 160 6.07 -21.84 -9.74
N LEU A 161 6.23 -22.91 -8.95
CA LEU A 161 5.57 -24.19 -9.22
C LEU A 161 4.06 -24.06 -9.10
N LEU A 162 3.57 -23.26 -8.16
CA LEU A 162 2.17 -22.88 -8.06
C LEU A 162 1.67 -22.20 -9.34
N PHE A 163 2.38 -21.18 -9.84
CA PHE A 163 2.01 -20.48 -11.07
C PHE A 163 1.93 -21.44 -12.27
N LEU A 164 2.93 -22.29 -12.45
CA LEU A 164 2.96 -23.27 -13.55
C LEU A 164 1.84 -24.31 -13.39
N PHE A 165 1.63 -24.78 -12.16
CA PHE A 165 0.53 -25.67 -11.81
C PHE A 165 -0.85 -25.04 -12.06
N TYR A 166 -0.99 -23.72 -11.88
CA TYR A 166 -2.23 -23.00 -12.20
C TYR A 166 -2.46 -22.85 -13.69
N ILE A 167 -1.42 -22.57 -14.49
CA ILE A 167 -1.55 -22.57 -15.95
C ILE A 167 -2.04 -23.95 -16.42
N ILE A 168 -1.44 -25.02 -15.88
CA ILE A 168 -1.85 -26.40 -16.20
C ILE A 168 -3.29 -26.66 -15.74
N SER A 169 -3.63 -26.35 -14.49
CA SER A 169 -4.97 -26.59 -13.93
C SER A 169 -6.04 -25.80 -14.67
N PHE A 170 -5.75 -24.56 -15.05
CA PHE A 170 -6.65 -23.75 -15.86
C PHE A 170 -6.76 -24.28 -17.29
N GLY A 171 -5.66 -24.74 -17.89
CA GLY A 171 -5.67 -25.43 -19.19
C GLY A 171 -6.54 -26.69 -19.16
N VAL A 172 -6.45 -27.49 -18.10
CA VAL A 172 -7.31 -28.67 -17.86
C VAL A 172 -8.76 -28.26 -17.69
N LEU A 173 -9.05 -27.21 -16.93
CA LEU A 173 -10.40 -26.68 -16.76
C LEU A 173 -10.99 -26.17 -18.08
N LEU A 174 -10.21 -25.44 -18.89
CA LEU A 174 -10.63 -25.02 -20.22
C LEU A 174 -10.91 -26.21 -21.12
N TYR A 175 -10.06 -27.23 -21.06
CA TYR A 175 -10.28 -28.47 -21.80
C TYR A 175 -11.59 -29.14 -21.38
N VAL A 176 -11.88 -29.19 -20.08
CA VAL A 176 -13.14 -29.73 -19.53
C VAL A 176 -14.34 -28.89 -19.97
N LEU A 177 -14.30 -27.57 -19.82
CA LEU A 177 -15.39 -26.66 -20.23
C LEU A 177 -15.62 -26.69 -21.74
N SER A 178 -14.55 -26.74 -22.54
CA SER A 178 -14.61 -26.92 -24.00
C SER A 178 -15.19 -28.28 -24.37
N SER A 179 -14.87 -29.33 -23.61
CA SER A 179 -15.46 -30.66 -23.81
C SER A 179 -16.95 -30.66 -23.49
N PHE A 180 -17.38 -30.05 -22.39
CA PHE A 180 -18.80 -29.85 -22.08
C PHE A 180 -19.54 -29.05 -23.17
N ALA A 181 -18.89 -28.02 -23.71
CA ALA A 181 -19.41 -27.27 -24.85
C ALA A 181 -19.53 -28.14 -26.12
N ARG A 182 -18.55 -29.00 -26.41
CA ARG A 182 -18.62 -29.96 -27.53
C ARG A 182 -19.73 -31.01 -27.37
N PHE A 183 -20.01 -31.42 -26.13
CA PHE A 183 -21.14 -32.30 -25.82
C PHE A 183 -22.50 -31.58 -25.78
N GLY A 184 -22.56 -30.28 -26.12
CA GLY A 184 -23.81 -29.51 -26.15
C GLY A 184 -24.36 -29.11 -24.77
N LEU A 185 -23.66 -29.47 -23.69
CA LEU A 185 -24.05 -29.20 -22.31
C LEU A 185 -23.64 -27.79 -21.84
N GLY A 186 -22.60 -27.22 -22.45
CA GLY A 186 -22.12 -25.85 -22.17
C GLY A 186 -22.48 -24.86 -23.28
N ASN A 187 -23.21 -23.79 -22.95
CA ASN A 187 -23.38 -22.65 -23.86
C ASN A 187 -22.46 -21.48 -23.48
N ARG A 188 -22.19 -20.61 -24.46
CA ARG A 188 -21.38 -19.40 -24.26
C ARG A 188 -21.83 -18.55 -23.06
N LEU A 189 -23.13 -18.47 -22.80
CA LEU A 189 -23.65 -17.75 -21.64
C LEU A 189 -23.16 -18.32 -20.30
N LEU A 190 -23.24 -19.63 -20.13
CA LEU A 190 -22.90 -20.32 -18.89
C LEU A 190 -21.41 -20.23 -18.59
N ILE A 191 -20.59 -20.43 -19.62
CA ILE A 191 -19.13 -20.31 -19.53
C ILE A 191 -18.75 -18.85 -19.25
N GLY A 192 -19.39 -17.91 -19.95
CA GLY A 192 -19.19 -16.49 -19.74
C GLY A 192 -19.57 -16.02 -18.34
N GLN A 193 -20.72 -16.45 -17.80
CA GLN A 193 -21.15 -16.13 -16.43
C GLN A 193 -20.17 -16.67 -15.39
N SER A 194 -19.70 -17.90 -15.57
CA SER A 194 -18.72 -18.54 -14.68
C SER A 194 -17.38 -17.81 -14.69
N CYS A 195 -16.87 -17.47 -15.88
CA CYS A 195 -15.65 -16.69 -16.04
C CYS A 195 -15.78 -15.28 -15.43
N MET A 196 -16.90 -14.59 -15.68
CA MET A 196 -17.16 -13.27 -15.12
C MET A 196 -17.19 -13.32 -13.58
N ALA A 197 -17.94 -14.25 -12.99
CA ALA A 197 -18.03 -14.39 -11.53
C ALA A 197 -16.66 -14.68 -10.91
N GLY A 198 -15.87 -15.57 -11.52
CA GLY A 198 -14.50 -15.86 -11.10
C GLY A 198 -13.62 -14.61 -11.14
N LEU A 199 -13.59 -13.89 -12.26
CA LEU A 199 -12.81 -12.66 -12.42
C LEU A 199 -13.26 -11.55 -11.44
N MET A 200 -14.56 -11.37 -11.21
CA MET A 200 -15.05 -10.37 -10.25
C MET A 200 -14.62 -10.68 -8.82
N LEU A 201 -14.72 -11.94 -8.40
CA LEU A 201 -14.28 -12.36 -7.08
C LEU A 201 -12.77 -12.19 -6.90
N LEU A 202 -11.99 -12.57 -7.92
CA LEU A 202 -10.55 -12.36 -7.94
C LEU A 202 -10.21 -10.86 -7.84
N GLY A 203 -10.88 -10.02 -8.62
CA GLY A 203 -10.74 -8.56 -8.52
C GLY A 203 -10.97 -8.05 -7.09
N GLN A 204 -12.05 -8.49 -6.44
CA GLN A 204 -12.36 -8.14 -5.04
C GLN A 204 -11.27 -8.60 -4.07
N LEU A 205 -10.83 -9.86 -4.18
CA LEU A 205 -9.77 -10.39 -3.32
C LEU A 205 -8.47 -9.58 -3.48
N THR A 206 -8.04 -9.26 -4.71
CA THR A 206 -6.84 -8.43 -4.93
C THR A 206 -7.00 -6.99 -4.48
N ALA A 207 -8.22 -6.45 -4.47
CA ALA A 207 -8.47 -5.10 -3.98
C ALA A 207 -8.45 -5.03 -2.45
N SER A 208 -8.89 -6.10 -1.78
CA SER A 208 -9.00 -6.19 -0.31
C SER A 208 -7.74 -6.68 0.38
N PHE A 209 -6.94 -7.53 -0.26
CA PHE A 209 -5.70 -8.06 0.31
C PHE A 209 -4.48 -7.32 -0.24
N SER A 210 -3.58 -6.93 0.66
CA SER A 210 -2.25 -6.41 0.31
C SER A 210 -1.31 -7.55 -0.10
N ALA A 211 -1.72 -8.27 -1.13
CA ALA A 211 -1.06 -9.46 -1.62
C ALA A 211 0.26 -9.07 -2.31
N GLY A 212 1.38 -9.18 -1.58
CA GLY A 212 2.74 -8.93 -2.07
C GLY A 212 3.44 -7.70 -1.50
N ASP A 213 2.91 -7.09 -0.42
CA ASP A 213 3.60 -6.01 0.30
C ASP A 213 5.01 -6.37 0.79
N ASN A 214 5.30 -7.67 0.91
CA ASN A 214 6.58 -8.20 1.36
C ASN A 214 7.47 -8.69 0.20
N ASP A 215 7.15 -8.32 -1.04
CA ASP A 215 7.91 -8.69 -2.24
C ASP A 215 8.27 -7.43 -3.04
N ILE A 216 9.20 -7.60 -3.97
CA ILE A 216 9.60 -6.54 -4.91
C ILE A 216 8.58 -6.47 -6.04
N HIS A 217 8.02 -5.29 -6.23
CA HIS A 217 7.10 -4.96 -7.32
C HIS A 217 7.39 -3.53 -7.79
N PHE A 218 7.47 -3.31 -9.09
CA PHE A 218 7.71 -1.99 -9.68
C PHE A 218 6.40 -1.25 -9.98
N LEU A 219 5.30 -1.98 -10.15
CA LEU A 219 3.95 -1.46 -10.32
C LEU A 219 3.13 -1.59 -9.03
N ASP A 220 2.10 -0.76 -8.90
CA ASP A 220 1.11 -0.92 -7.84
C ASP A 220 0.36 -2.23 -8.07
N GLN A 221 0.38 -3.12 -7.09
CA GLN A 221 -0.25 -4.44 -7.21
C GLN A 221 -1.78 -4.35 -7.32
N LYS A 222 -2.37 -3.21 -6.93
CA LYS A 222 -3.79 -2.94 -7.15
C LYS A 222 -4.17 -2.89 -8.64
N VAL A 223 -3.20 -2.71 -9.54
CA VAL A 223 -3.42 -2.85 -10.99
C VAL A 223 -3.94 -4.25 -11.35
N ILE A 224 -3.57 -5.29 -10.58
CA ILE A 224 -4.09 -6.65 -10.77
C ILE A 224 -5.62 -6.68 -10.64
N ALA A 225 -6.18 -5.98 -9.66
CA ALA A 225 -7.63 -5.88 -9.49
C ALA A 225 -8.29 -5.21 -10.71
N VAL A 226 -7.67 -4.16 -11.24
CA VAL A 226 -8.13 -3.47 -12.46
C VAL A 226 -8.13 -4.44 -13.65
N VAL A 227 -7.09 -5.25 -13.82
CA VAL A 227 -7.02 -6.27 -14.88
C VAL A 227 -8.18 -7.25 -14.75
N PHE A 228 -8.47 -7.76 -13.55
CA PHE A 228 -9.57 -8.69 -13.35
C PHE A 228 -10.95 -8.07 -13.58
N PHE A 229 -11.21 -6.87 -13.05
CA PHE A 229 -12.48 -6.18 -13.30
C PHE A 229 -12.66 -5.80 -14.78
N GLY A 230 -11.61 -5.33 -15.43
CA GLY A 230 -11.61 -5.07 -16.88
C GLY A 230 -11.86 -6.33 -17.69
N GLY A 231 -11.22 -7.44 -17.31
CA GLY A 231 -11.46 -8.75 -17.92
C GLY A 231 -12.90 -9.24 -17.76
N ALA A 232 -13.48 -9.08 -16.58
CA ALA A 232 -14.88 -9.43 -16.34
C ALA A 232 -15.84 -8.65 -17.26
N MET A 233 -15.55 -7.39 -17.57
CA MET A 233 -16.33 -6.59 -18.52
C MET A 233 -16.20 -7.06 -19.95
N LEU A 234 -14.97 -7.37 -20.38
CA LEU A 234 -14.75 -7.91 -21.72
C LEU A 234 -15.51 -9.24 -21.89
N VAL A 235 -15.47 -10.11 -20.88
CA VAL A 235 -16.20 -11.37 -20.88
C VAL A 235 -17.72 -11.13 -20.92
N LEU A 236 -18.26 -10.22 -20.10
CA LEU A 236 -19.67 -9.82 -20.13
C LEU A 236 -20.11 -9.35 -21.52
N ALA A 237 -19.31 -8.50 -22.17
CA ALA A 237 -19.61 -8.01 -23.52
C ALA A 237 -19.68 -9.15 -24.55
N CYS A 238 -18.84 -10.20 -24.41
CA CYS A 238 -18.83 -11.33 -25.32
C CYS A 238 -20.11 -12.19 -25.28
N TYR A 239 -20.76 -12.33 -24.13
CA TYR A 239 -21.97 -13.16 -23.99
C TYR A 239 -23.27 -12.38 -23.75
N ALA A 240 -23.20 -11.04 -23.63
CA ALA A 240 -24.38 -10.19 -23.42
C ALA A 240 -25.45 -10.36 -24.51
N ARG A 241 -25.05 -10.74 -25.73
CA ARG A 241 -26.01 -11.06 -26.81
C ARG A 241 -26.88 -12.28 -26.50
N ASP A 242 -26.33 -13.31 -25.85
CA ASP A 242 -27.04 -14.56 -25.55
C ASP A 242 -27.99 -14.43 -24.35
N LEU A 243 -27.71 -13.50 -23.43
CA LEU A 243 -28.65 -13.10 -22.36
C LEU A 243 -30.00 -12.61 -22.92
N ASN A 244 -29.99 -12.06 -24.14
CA ASN A 244 -31.21 -11.54 -24.78
C ASN A 244 -32.18 -12.65 -25.21
N GLY A 245 -31.68 -13.87 -25.49
CA GLY A 245 -32.50 -15.00 -25.90
C GLY A 245 -33.20 -15.71 -24.74
N LEU A 246 -32.66 -15.67 -23.51
CA LEU A 246 -33.21 -16.37 -22.35
C LEU A 246 -34.35 -15.64 -21.64
N ALA A 247 -34.47 -14.32 -21.82
CA ALA A 247 -35.41 -13.55 -21.03
C ALA A 247 -36.88 -13.75 -21.46
N GLY A 248 -37.16 -14.30 -22.65
CA GLY A 248 -38.51 -14.48 -23.23
C GLY A 248 -39.34 -13.19 -23.43
N ARG A 249 -38.97 -12.12 -22.72
CA ARG A 249 -39.42 -10.76 -22.82
C ARG A 249 -38.47 -10.04 -23.77
N ARG A 250 -39.05 -9.39 -24.77
CA ARG A 250 -38.49 -8.16 -25.36
C ARG A 250 -38.35 -7.13 -24.24
N VAL A 251 -37.37 -7.29 -23.34
CA VAL A 251 -36.94 -6.17 -22.50
C VAL A 251 -36.47 -5.14 -23.51
N SER A 252 -37.16 -4.00 -23.56
CA SER A 252 -36.90 -3.00 -24.57
C SER A 252 -35.40 -2.66 -24.54
N PRO A 253 -34.77 -2.41 -25.70
CA PRO A 253 -33.37 -1.98 -25.76
C PRO A 253 -33.11 -0.79 -24.81
N VAL A 254 -34.14 0.02 -24.54
CA VAL A 254 -34.12 1.24 -23.70
C VAL A 254 -33.73 0.98 -22.24
N VAL A 255 -34.07 -0.17 -21.62
CA VAL A 255 -33.75 -0.44 -20.19
C VAL A 255 -32.41 -1.17 -20.00
N ARG A 256 -31.84 -1.75 -21.08
CA ARG A 256 -30.60 -2.55 -21.05
C ARG A 256 -29.32 -1.72 -21.19
N TRP A 257 -29.35 -0.72 -22.05
CA TRP A 257 -28.25 0.23 -22.19
C TRP A 257 -27.91 0.96 -20.88
N PRO A 258 -28.85 1.46 -20.06
CA PRO A 258 -28.49 2.20 -18.86
C PRO A 258 -27.82 1.35 -17.78
N SER A 259 -28.19 0.09 -17.57
CA SER A 259 -27.54 -0.75 -16.56
C SER A 259 -26.15 -1.23 -16.96
N ALA A 260 -25.98 -1.62 -18.23
CA ALA A 260 -24.66 -1.93 -18.79
C ALA A 260 -23.77 -0.68 -18.86
N ALA A 261 -24.32 0.47 -19.24
CA ALA A 261 -23.61 1.74 -19.24
C ALA A 261 -23.26 2.20 -17.83
N LEU A 262 -24.13 2.00 -16.83
CA LEU A 262 -23.85 2.32 -15.43
C LEU A 262 -22.73 1.44 -14.87
N LEU A 263 -22.76 0.13 -15.16
CA LEU A 263 -21.70 -0.80 -14.76
C LEU A 263 -20.36 -0.44 -15.44
N ALA A 264 -20.39 -0.15 -16.74
CA ALA A 264 -19.23 0.31 -17.48
C ALA A 264 -18.71 1.65 -16.94
N LEU A 265 -19.58 2.61 -16.64
CA LEU A 265 -19.23 3.90 -16.05
C LEU A 265 -18.59 3.72 -14.68
N LEU A 266 -19.18 2.90 -13.81
CA LEU A 266 -18.67 2.61 -12.47
C LEU A 266 -17.28 1.97 -12.56
N LEU A 267 -17.09 1.02 -13.48
CA LEU A 267 -15.81 0.32 -13.64
C LEU A 267 -14.75 1.14 -14.37
N ILE A 268 -15.11 1.98 -15.35
CA ILE A 268 -14.21 2.96 -15.95
C ILE A 268 -13.78 3.96 -14.89
N SER A 269 -14.71 4.43 -14.05
CA SER A 269 -14.40 5.36 -12.96
C SER A 269 -13.47 4.70 -11.93
N LEU A 270 -13.76 3.45 -11.54
CA LEU A 270 -12.93 2.65 -10.65
C LEU A 270 -11.54 2.39 -11.24
N SER A 271 -11.46 2.05 -12.54
CA SER A 271 -10.21 1.79 -13.25
C SER A 271 -9.40 3.07 -13.41
N ALA A 272 -10.02 4.19 -13.81
CA ALA A 272 -9.38 5.49 -13.90
C ALA A 272 -8.88 5.95 -12.52
N TRP A 273 -9.60 5.62 -11.45
CA TRP A 273 -9.19 5.91 -10.08
C TRP A 273 -7.97 5.08 -9.64
N PHE A 274 -7.95 3.77 -9.89
CA PHE A 274 -6.78 2.92 -9.60
C PHE A 274 -5.57 3.23 -10.48
N LEU A 275 -5.81 3.53 -11.77
CA LEU A 275 -4.77 3.90 -12.71
C LEU A 275 -4.33 5.36 -12.57
N ASN A 276 -4.99 6.16 -11.71
CA ASN A 276 -4.70 7.58 -11.56
C ASN A 276 -3.20 7.89 -11.32
N PRO A 277 -2.41 7.12 -10.56
CA PRO A 277 -0.97 7.37 -10.45
C PRO A 277 -0.20 7.18 -11.76
N LEU A 278 -0.62 6.21 -12.58
CA LEU A 278 -0.04 5.92 -13.90
C LEU A 278 -0.50 6.95 -14.94
N LEU A 279 -1.79 7.31 -14.92
CA LEU A 279 -2.39 8.32 -15.80
C LEU A 279 -1.97 9.74 -15.42
N ARG A 280 -1.61 9.96 -14.15
CA ARG A 280 -1.11 11.22 -13.64
C ARG A 280 0.28 11.07 -13.01
N PRO A 281 1.32 10.85 -13.83
CA PRO A 281 2.67 10.73 -13.33
C PRO A 281 3.14 12.04 -12.69
N ALA A 282 4.12 11.93 -11.78
CA ALA A 282 4.79 13.06 -11.16
C ALA A 282 5.84 13.63 -12.13
N THR A 283 5.38 14.35 -13.16
CA THR A 283 6.27 15.04 -14.11
C THR A 283 6.94 16.25 -13.45
N PRO A 284 8.10 16.72 -13.96
CA PRO A 284 8.75 17.91 -13.43
C PRO A 284 7.83 19.13 -13.35
N ALA A 285 7.01 19.37 -14.38
CA ALA A 285 6.03 20.46 -14.39
C ALA A 285 4.98 20.34 -13.28
N ARG A 286 4.58 19.12 -12.92
CA ARG A 286 3.61 18.89 -11.84
C ARG A 286 4.23 18.95 -10.46
N ILE A 287 5.48 18.50 -10.34
CA ILE A 287 6.27 18.69 -9.11
C ILE A 287 6.46 20.19 -8.86
N LYS A 288 6.81 20.96 -9.89
CA LYS A 288 6.86 22.43 -9.83
C LYS A 288 5.53 23.01 -9.34
N ALA A 289 4.41 22.65 -9.98
CA ALA A 289 3.09 23.13 -9.58
C ALA A 289 2.72 22.74 -8.13
N PHE A 290 3.11 21.54 -7.68
CA PHE A 290 2.92 21.13 -6.28
C PHE A 290 3.70 22.04 -5.32
N VAL A 291 4.97 22.32 -5.60
CA VAL A 291 5.81 23.20 -4.78
C VAL A 291 5.22 24.62 -4.72
N GLU A 292 4.74 25.14 -5.85
CA GLU A 292 4.11 26.46 -5.99
C GLU A 292 2.77 26.57 -5.25
N SER A 293 2.01 25.48 -5.21
CA SER A 293 0.69 25.41 -4.55
C SER A 293 0.75 25.39 -3.01
N PHE A 294 1.94 25.41 -2.42
CA PHE A 294 2.11 25.33 -0.97
C PHE A 294 1.70 26.64 -0.29
N HIS A 295 0.44 26.71 0.11
CA HIS A 295 -0.19 27.89 0.74
C HIS A 295 -0.69 27.62 2.16
N GLU A 296 -0.78 26.34 2.53
CA GLU A 296 -1.27 25.84 3.81
C GLU A 296 -0.44 24.63 4.27
N ALA A 297 -0.23 24.51 5.58
CA ALA A 297 0.49 23.40 6.20
C ALA A 297 -0.40 22.74 7.27
N PRO A 298 -1.34 21.85 6.86
CA PRO A 298 -2.36 21.30 7.77
C PRO A 298 -1.75 20.52 8.96
N TYR A 299 -0.54 20.01 8.80
CA TYR A 299 0.18 19.26 9.84
C TYR A 299 1.50 19.94 10.25
N SER A 300 1.56 21.28 10.13
CA SER A 300 2.66 22.15 10.56
C SER A 300 4.03 21.56 10.17
N THR A 301 4.85 21.12 11.15
CA THR A 301 6.21 20.59 10.93
C THR A 301 6.29 19.48 9.89
N SER A 302 5.35 18.52 9.88
CA SER A 302 5.40 17.39 8.95
C SER A 302 5.09 17.82 7.51
N SER A 303 4.11 18.70 7.31
CA SER A 303 3.81 19.31 6.01
C SER A 303 5.02 20.08 5.47
N TRP A 304 5.68 20.87 6.33
CA TRP A 304 6.90 21.60 5.96
C TRP A 304 8.06 20.68 5.58
N ARG A 305 8.25 19.58 6.31
CA ARG A 305 9.31 18.60 6.02
C ARG A 305 9.05 17.88 4.71
N SER A 306 7.83 17.41 4.50
CA SER A 306 7.39 16.75 3.27
C SER A 306 7.54 17.67 2.05
N TRP A 307 7.13 18.93 2.18
CA TRP A 307 7.30 19.94 1.14
C TRP A 307 8.78 20.29 0.87
N GLU A 308 9.61 20.45 1.91
CA GLU A 308 11.03 20.81 1.78
C GLU A 308 11.82 19.79 0.95
N ILE A 309 11.59 18.49 1.13
CA ILE A 309 12.25 17.44 0.34
C ILE A 309 11.98 17.62 -1.16
N VAL A 310 10.73 17.95 -1.51
CA VAL A 310 10.29 18.11 -2.90
C VAL A 310 10.75 19.45 -3.47
N ALA A 311 10.63 20.53 -2.69
CA ALA A 311 11.05 21.87 -3.07
C ALA A 311 12.57 21.92 -3.32
N ARG A 312 13.37 21.30 -2.45
CA ARG A 312 14.82 21.18 -2.65
C ARG A 312 15.16 20.50 -3.97
N TRP A 313 14.53 19.35 -4.26
CA TRP A 313 14.76 18.67 -5.54
C TRP A 313 14.37 19.55 -6.74
N ALA A 314 13.27 20.32 -6.66
CA ALA A 314 12.83 21.20 -7.73
C ALA A 314 13.83 22.36 -7.98
N ILE A 315 14.40 22.92 -6.91
CA ILE A 315 15.44 23.95 -6.96
C ILE A 315 16.74 23.38 -7.54
N GLU A 316 17.22 22.24 -7.02
CA GLU A 316 18.43 21.56 -7.51
C GLU A 316 18.30 21.15 -8.99
N SER A 317 17.09 20.78 -9.42
CA SER A 317 16.76 20.44 -10.80
C SER A 317 16.55 21.68 -11.69
N LYS A 318 16.74 22.90 -11.18
CA LYS A 318 16.60 24.17 -11.91
C LYS A 318 15.23 24.36 -12.56
N LEU A 319 14.16 23.98 -11.85
CA LEU A 319 12.78 24.17 -12.32
C LEU A 319 12.23 25.57 -12.02
N ASP A 320 12.93 26.35 -11.21
CA ASP A 320 12.57 27.71 -10.79
C ASP A 320 11.10 27.83 -10.33
N PRO A 321 10.69 27.10 -9.27
CA PRO A 321 9.33 27.21 -8.73
C PRO A 321 9.10 28.58 -8.08
N ASP A 322 7.89 29.15 -8.26
CA ASP A 322 7.48 30.31 -7.46
C ASP A 322 7.25 29.93 -5.99
N LEU A 323 8.05 30.50 -5.10
CA LEU A 323 7.98 30.28 -3.65
C LEU A 323 7.17 31.36 -2.90
N SER A 324 6.48 32.27 -3.61
CA SER A 324 5.70 33.36 -3.01
C SER A 324 4.64 32.86 -2.02
N GLY A 325 3.97 31.75 -2.32
CA GLY A 325 3.03 31.06 -1.46
C GLY A 325 3.65 30.62 -0.14
N ALA A 326 4.74 29.84 -0.23
CA ALA A 326 5.47 29.35 0.93
C ALA A 326 6.05 30.49 1.78
N ARG A 327 6.54 31.57 1.16
CA ARG A 327 7.01 32.77 1.88
C ARG A 327 5.89 33.44 2.69
N ARG A 328 4.69 33.57 2.13
CA ARG A 328 3.52 34.13 2.85
C ARG A 328 3.08 33.23 4.01
N LEU A 329 3.13 31.91 3.82
CA LEU A 329 2.85 30.97 4.91
C LEU A 329 3.92 31.08 6.00
N LEU A 330 5.19 31.06 5.65
CA LEU A 330 6.31 31.22 6.59
C LEU A 330 6.21 32.52 7.39
N ALA A 331 5.86 33.64 6.77
CA ALA A 331 5.67 34.90 7.47
C ALA A 331 4.59 34.82 8.56
N ARG A 332 3.50 34.08 8.30
CA ARG A 332 2.43 33.82 9.29
C ARG A 332 2.94 32.95 10.44
N GLU A 333 3.70 31.89 10.13
CA GLU A 333 4.32 31.00 11.14
C GLU A 333 5.34 31.76 12.01
N ILE A 334 6.14 32.65 11.43
CA ILE A 334 7.11 33.48 12.14
C ILE A 334 6.43 34.50 13.07
N ALA A 335 5.28 35.06 12.64
CA ALA A 335 4.50 36.01 13.42
C ALA A 335 3.78 35.35 14.61
N GLY A 336 3.41 34.07 14.49
CA GLY A 336 2.82 33.26 15.55
C GLY A 336 3.85 32.69 16.54
N GLU A 337 3.68 31.41 16.90
CA GLU A 337 4.68 30.67 17.66
C GLU A 337 5.77 30.12 16.73
N GLN A 338 7.00 30.62 16.91
CA GLN A 338 8.11 30.22 16.06
C GLN A 338 8.50 28.78 16.32
N ASN A 339 8.27 27.92 15.32
CA ASN A 339 8.64 26.52 15.36
C ASN A 339 10.05 26.33 14.74
N PRO A 340 11.06 25.88 15.51
CA PRO A 340 12.44 25.76 15.02
C PRO A 340 12.59 24.74 13.88
N PHE A 341 11.74 23.71 13.82
CA PHE A 341 11.77 22.73 12.75
C PHE A 341 11.29 23.32 11.40
N ILE A 342 10.29 24.21 11.45
CA ILE A 342 9.83 24.94 10.26
C ILE A 342 10.93 25.87 9.76
N LEU A 343 11.59 26.61 10.66
CA LEU A 343 12.71 27.47 10.32
C LEU A 343 13.84 26.67 9.66
N GLY A 344 14.21 25.52 10.21
CA GLY A 344 15.23 24.64 9.62
C GLY A 344 14.89 24.23 8.17
N ASN A 345 13.65 23.79 7.94
CA ASN A 345 13.17 23.47 6.59
C ASN A 345 13.20 24.69 5.66
N ALA A 346 12.76 25.86 6.13
CA ALA A 346 12.74 27.10 5.36
C ALA A 346 14.14 27.59 4.96
N PHE A 347 15.14 27.45 5.84
CA PHE A 347 16.53 27.79 5.52
C PHE A 347 17.12 26.85 4.46
N ARG A 348 16.80 25.55 4.50
CA ARG A 348 17.34 24.55 3.55
C ARG A 348 16.91 24.79 2.11
N VAL A 349 15.78 25.46 1.89
CA VAL A 349 15.28 25.83 0.56
C VAL A 349 15.44 27.33 0.24
N GLY A 350 16.15 28.09 1.09
CA GLY A 350 16.43 29.51 0.84
C GLY A 350 15.22 30.44 0.92
N LEU A 351 14.21 30.13 1.74
CA LEU A 351 13.04 31.01 1.90
C LEU A 351 13.33 32.25 2.75
N ILE A 352 14.27 32.14 3.70
CA ILE A 352 14.64 33.22 4.62
C ILE A 352 15.83 33.96 4.04
N ARG A 353 15.70 35.29 3.96
CA ARG A 353 16.77 36.19 3.53
C ARG A 353 17.56 36.72 4.73
N ALA A 354 18.80 37.16 4.48
CA ALA A 354 19.68 37.70 5.51
C ALA A 354 19.05 38.86 6.31
N ASP A 355 18.32 39.75 5.63
CA ASP A 355 17.63 40.90 6.25
C ASP A 355 16.51 40.50 7.22
N GLN A 356 15.94 39.31 7.06
CA GLN A 356 14.83 38.81 7.87
C GLN A 356 15.30 38.13 9.16
N ILE A 357 16.57 37.75 9.26
CA ILE A 357 17.08 36.98 10.42
C ILE A 357 16.94 37.78 11.72
N ARG A 358 17.11 39.10 11.67
CA ARG A 358 16.95 39.98 12.85
C ARG A 358 15.52 39.99 13.41
N LEU A 359 14.53 39.52 12.66
CA LEU A 359 13.13 39.40 13.08
C LEU A 359 12.83 38.05 13.74
N LEU A 360 13.76 37.08 13.68
CA LEU A 360 13.59 35.77 14.31
C LEU A 360 13.84 35.90 15.81
N ARG A 361 12.88 35.40 16.62
CA ARG A 361 12.96 35.46 18.08
C ARG A 361 14.09 34.56 18.55
N ASP A 362 14.73 35.00 19.62
CA ASP A 362 15.79 34.26 20.32
C ASP A 362 17.01 33.89 19.45
N TYR A 363 17.14 34.42 18.23
CA TYR A 363 18.28 34.11 17.35
C TYR A 363 19.61 34.42 18.03
N GLU A 364 19.79 35.65 18.54
CA GLU A 364 21.04 36.01 19.22
C GLU A 364 21.23 35.17 20.48
N SER A 365 20.20 34.97 21.31
CA SER A 365 20.33 34.16 22.53
C SER A 365 20.75 32.72 22.25
N ARG A 366 20.15 32.06 21.25
CA ARG A 366 20.52 30.70 20.84
C ARG A 366 21.88 30.66 20.17
N ARG A 367 22.22 31.66 19.35
CA ARG A 367 23.56 31.82 18.78
C ARG A 367 24.60 31.89 19.89
N HIS A 368 24.43 32.76 20.88
CA HIS A 368 25.34 32.86 22.02
C HIS A 368 25.43 31.52 22.78
N SER A 369 24.32 30.82 22.97
CA SER A 369 24.34 29.47 23.58
C SER A 369 25.10 28.43 22.74
N LEU A 370 25.17 28.61 21.41
CA LEU A 370 25.83 27.67 20.51
C LEU A 370 27.34 27.97 20.38
N PHE A 371 27.75 29.24 20.49
CA PHE A 371 29.11 29.72 20.18
C PHE A 371 29.87 30.32 21.38
N ASP A 372 29.20 30.97 22.32
CA ASP A 372 29.82 31.87 23.32
C ASP A 372 29.98 31.26 24.73
N ASP A 373 29.99 29.93 24.86
CA ASP A 373 30.22 29.28 26.15
C ASP A 373 31.66 29.58 26.65
N PRO A 374 31.85 30.29 27.80
CA PRO A 374 33.15 30.76 28.30
C PRO A 374 34.15 29.65 28.67
N HIS A 375 33.74 28.39 28.57
CA HIS A 375 34.60 27.21 28.72
C HIS A 375 34.74 26.42 27.41
N GLN A 376 35.23 27.06 26.33
CA GLN A 376 35.63 26.47 25.03
C GLN A 376 36.55 25.21 25.10
N ILE A 377 36.83 24.69 26.29
CA ILE A 377 37.53 23.45 26.61
C ILE A 377 36.67 22.20 26.37
N GLN A 378 35.33 22.28 26.32
CA GLN A 378 34.47 21.11 26.05
C GLN A 378 34.19 20.85 24.55
N VAL A 379 35.23 20.95 23.73
CA VAL A 379 35.26 20.72 22.27
C VAL A 379 34.63 19.37 21.84
N LYS A 380 34.42 18.43 22.78
CA LYS A 380 33.90 17.08 22.57
C LYS A 380 32.44 16.89 23.00
N GLN A 381 31.67 17.95 23.27
CA GLN A 381 30.25 17.77 23.57
C GLN A 381 29.39 17.75 22.29
N PRO A 382 28.52 16.74 22.13
CA PRO A 382 27.59 16.69 21.01
C PRO A 382 26.50 17.75 21.14
N ILE A 383 25.88 18.15 20.03
CA ILE A 383 24.73 19.06 20.05
C ILE A 383 23.50 18.25 20.50
N LEU A 384 22.93 18.63 21.65
CA LEU A 384 21.75 18.01 22.24
C LEU A 384 20.52 18.68 21.61
N SER A 385 19.98 18.12 20.51
CA SER A 385 18.87 18.66 19.67
C SER A 385 19.29 19.41 18.41
N LEU A 386 20.16 18.80 17.59
CA LEU A 386 20.65 19.38 16.34
C LEU A 386 19.52 19.85 15.40
N SER A 387 18.40 19.13 15.32
CA SER A 387 17.26 19.51 14.48
C SER A 387 16.62 20.84 14.90
N GLN A 388 16.71 21.22 16.18
CA GLN A 388 16.19 22.48 16.70
C GLN A 388 17.19 23.63 16.53
N GLU A 389 18.49 23.32 16.45
CA GLU A 389 19.57 24.31 16.31
C GLU A 389 20.04 24.49 14.85
N ASP A 390 19.61 23.63 13.92
CA ASP A 390 19.94 23.68 12.48
C ASP A 390 19.70 25.07 11.87
N TRP A 391 18.57 25.70 12.21
CA TRP A 391 18.24 27.02 11.68
C TRP A 391 19.16 28.13 12.19
N VAL A 392 19.68 28.01 13.43
CA VAL A 392 20.60 29.00 14.03
C VAL A 392 21.95 28.94 13.32
N ILE A 393 22.44 27.74 13.02
CA ILE A 393 23.68 27.54 12.26
C ILE A 393 23.51 28.13 10.86
N ARG A 394 22.41 27.81 10.16
CA ARG A 394 22.14 28.32 8.81
C ARG A 394 21.94 29.84 8.77
N ALA A 395 21.28 30.40 9.77
CA ALA A 395 21.16 31.85 9.93
C ALA A 395 22.54 32.51 10.12
N SER A 396 23.41 31.90 10.93
CA SER A 396 24.78 32.39 11.16
C SER A 396 25.63 32.34 9.88
N ILE A 397 25.49 31.29 9.07
CA ILE A 397 26.11 31.19 7.73
C ILE A 397 25.60 32.32 6.83
N LEU A 398 24.27 32.50 6.74
CA LEU A 398 23.66 33.46 5.83
C LEU A 398 24.01 34.92 6.17
N LEU A 399 24.23 35.24 7.44
CA LEU A 399 24.72 36.55 7.89
C LEU A 399 26.23 36.74 7.71
N GLY A 400 26.99 35.68 7.40
CA GLY A 400 28.46 35.74 7.37
C GLY A 400 29.07 35.91 8.77
N ASN A 401 28.35 35.55 9.82
CA ASN A 401 28.76 35.75 11.21
C ASN A 401 29.69 34.64 11.75
N LEU A 402 30.03 33.64 10.93
CA LEU A 402 30.88 32.52 11.32
C LEU A 402 32.33 32.78 10.94
N THR A 403 33.18 32.97 11.96
CA THR A 403 34.63 33.01 11.78
C THR A 403 35.18 31.64 11.39
N ALA A 404 36.43 31.57 10.93
CA ALA A 404 37.09 30.29 10.69
C ALA A 404 37.14 29.41 11.95
N GLN A 405 37.37 30.02 13.12
CA GLN A 405 37.39 29.32 14.41
C GLN A 405 36.02 28.76 14.78
N ASP A 406 34.94 29.51 14.53
CA ASP A 406 33.56 29.03 14.78
C ASP A 406 33.22 27.82 13.90
N ARG A 407 33.67 27.83 12.64
CA ARG A 407 33.48 26.71 11.71
C ARG A 407 34.23 25.46 12.18
N ASP A 408 35.49 25.60 12.59
CA ASP A 408 36.29 24.48 13.11
C ASP A 408 35.72 23.96 14.45
N TYR A 409 35.16 24.83 15.28
CA TYR A 409 34.47 24.45 16.50
C TYR A 409 33.17 23.67 16.22
N LEU A 410 32.34 24.18 15.30
CA LEU A 410 31.12 23.50 14.86
C LEU A 410 31.43 22.16 14.23
N GLU A 411 32.45 22.07 13.39
CA GLU A 411 32.90 20.81 12.78
C GLU A 411 33.14 19.75 13.86
N LYS A 412 33.93 20.06 14.89
CA LYS A 412 34.24 19.11 15.97
C LYS A 412 32.99 18.65 16.72
N ARG A 413 32.05 19.56 17.00
CA ARG A 413 30.78 19.23 17.67
C ARG A 413 29.84 18.41 16.78
N LEU A 414 29.77 18.72 15.49
CA LEU A 414 28.98 18.00 14.50
C LEU A 414 29.52 16.58 14.30
N LEU A 415 30.83 16.41 14.15
CA LEU A 415 31.47 15.09 14.05
C LEU A 415 31.29 14.28 15.34
N THR A 416 31.41 14.92 16.51
CA THR A 416 31.08 14.27 17.80
C THR A 416 29.62 13.83 17.86
N THR A 417 28.71 14.65 17.34
CA THR A 417 27.27 14.31 17.27
C THR A 417 27.06 13.09 16.39
N LEU A 418 27.68 13.06 15.20
CA LEU A 418 27.68 11.92 14.28
C LEU A 418 28.25 10.65 14.92
N ASP A 419 29.36 10.76 15.67
CA ASP A 419 29.97 9.64 16.38
C ASP A 419 29.06 9.09 17.50
N GLY A 420 28.25 9.96 18.13
CA GLY A 420 27.37 9.63 19.25
C GLY A 420 25.95 9.16 18.90
N LEU A 421 25.53 9.21 17.63
CA LEU A 421 24.12 8.97 17.23
C LEU A 421 23.55 7.63 17.73
N MET A 422 24.30 6.55 17.57
CA MET A 422 23.84 5.22 18.00
C MET A 422 23.84 5.03 19.52
N ALA A 423 24.65 5.80 20.26
CA ALA A 423 24.75 5.70 21.72
C ALA A 423 23.59 6.39 22.43
N LYS A 424 23.00 7.43 21.83
CA LYS A 424 21.85 8.18 22.37
C LYS A 424 20.50 7.47 22.18
N GLY A 425 20.47 6.41 21.38
CA GLY A 425 19.28 5.61 21.08
C GLY A 425 19.07 5.46 19.58
N PRO A 426 18.45 4.38 19.10
CA PRO A 426 18.33 4.08 17.68
C PRO A 426 17.17 4.83 17.00
N TYR A 427 17.04 6.13 17.28
CA TYR A 427 15.99 7.01 16.75
C TYR A 427 16.60 7.95 15.72
N ASP A 428 15.96 8.09 14.56
CA ASP A 428 16.28 9.06 13.50
C ASP A 428 17.72 9.12 13.01
N VAL A 429 18.50 8.06 13.27
CA VAL A 429 19.93 7.98 12.92
C VAL A 429 20.19 8.35 11.47
N ILE A 430 19.37 7.88 10.54
CA ILE A 430 19.51 8.17 9.10
C ILE A 430 19.26 9.66 8.81
N ALA A 431 18.19 10.25 9.35
CA ALA A 431 17.85 11.65 9.11
C ALA A 431 18.84 12.61 9.78
N GLU A 432 19.25 12.32 11.02
CA GLU A 432 20.28 13.11 11.72
C GLU A 432 21.66 12.99 11.08
N THR A 433 22.04 11.81 10.57
CA THR A 433 23.29 11.64 9.81
C THR A 433 23.30 12.52 8.58
N LEU A 434 22.19 12.58 7.83
CA LEU A 434 22.07 13.46 6.67
C LEU A 434 22.15 14.93 7.09
N LEU A 435 21.46 15.30 8.17
CA LEU A 435 21.48 16.67 8.69
C LEU A 435 22.90 17.13 9.05
N VAL A 436 23.65 16.31 9.81
CA VAL A 436 25.06 16.60 10.14
C VAL A 436 25.89 16.74 8.87
N THR A 437 25.75 15.80 7.93
CA THR A 437 26.51 15.80 6.67
C THR A 437 26.28 17.10 5.89
N ARG A 438 25.02 17.54 5.77
CA ARG A 438 24.66 18.79 5.07
C ARG A 438 25.08 20.05 5.80
N LEU A 439 25.09 20.04 7.13
CA LEU A 439 25.57 21.17 7.92
C LEU A 439 27.09 21.34 7.81
N LEU A 440 27.83 20.23 7.83
CA LEU A 440 29.28 20.19 7.59
C LEU A 440 29.63 20.73 6.20
N GLU A 441 28.88 20.33 5.18
CA GLU A 441 28.98 20.90 3.83
C GLU A 441 28.70 22.42 3.84
N ALA A 442 27.64 22.87 4.52
CA ALA A 442 27.24 24.27 4.55
C ALA A 442 28.21 25.22 5.29
N ILE A 443 29.04 24.71 6.22
CA ILE A 443 30.06 25.50 6.92
C ILE A 443 31.45 25.45 6.24
N ASP A 444 31.54 24.88 5.03
CA ASP A 444 32.79 24.62 4.29
C ASP A 444 33.77 23.71 5.06
N ARG A 445 33.24 22.68 5.74
CA ARG A 445 34.01 21.63 6.43
C ARG A 445 33.39 20.25 6.13
N PRO A 446 33.34 19.80 4.87
CA PRO A 446 32.64 18.58 4.51
C PRO A 446 33.24 17.37 5.24
N ALA A 447 32.37 16.46 5.69
CA ALA A 447 32.82 15.19 6.26
C ALA A 447 33.61 14.39 5.23
N ASP A 448 34.71 13.75 5.65
CA ASP A 448 35.43 12.80 4.81
C ASP A 448 34.54 11.59 4.49
N PRO A 449 34.08 11.42 3.23
CA PRO A 449 33.18 10.33 2.89
C PRO A 449 33.83 8.96 3.09
N ALA A 450 35.14 8.83 2.87
CA ALA A 450 35.84 7.55 3.00
C ALA A 450 35.88 7.09 4.47
N ARG A 451 36.14 8.01 5.39
CA ARG A 451 36.19 7.74 6.84
C ARG A 451 34.85 7.26 7.40
N TYR A 452 33.73 7.83 6.94
CA TYR A 452 32.40 7.55 7.49
C TYR A 452 31.59 6.52 6.68
N ARG A 453 32.02 6.18 5.45
CA ARG A 453 31.32 5.27 4.53
C ARG A 453 30.87 3.98 5.21
N ASP A 454 31.78 3.21 5.78
CA ASP A 454 31.48 1.89 6.34
C ASP A 454 30.43 1.96 7.45
N ARG A 455 30.49 3.02 8.25
CA ARG A 455 29.54 3.26 9.34
C ARG A 455 28.17 3.62 8.82
N VAL A 456 28.08 4.56 7.88
CA VAL A 456 26.82 4.96 7.24
C VAL A 456 26.20 3.77 6.50
N HIS A 457 27.00 2.99 5.78
CA HIS A 457 26.58 1.76 5.11
C HIS A 457 26.01 0.73 6.09
N LYS A 458 26.67 0.56 7.25
CA LYS A 458 26.16 -0.31 8.33
C LYS A 458 24.80 0.18 8.84
N TRP A 459 24.61 1.49 9.01
CA TRP A 459 23.31 2.04 9.41
C TRP A 459 22.25 1.86 8.35
N LEU A 460 22.53 2.19 7.09
CA LEU A 460 21.62 1.97 5.97
C LEU A 460 21.15 0.52 5.92
N ARG A 461 22.07 -0.45 5.98
CA ARG A 461 21.70 -1.88 6.04
C ARG A 461 20.85 -2.23 7.27
N LYS A 462 21.16 -1.68 8.44
CA LYS A 462 20.45 -1.97 9.69
C LYS A 462 19.02 -1.41 9.72
N PHE A 463 18.82 -0.23 9.14
CA PHE A 463 17.52 0.44 9.12
C PHE A 463 16.68 0.07 7.89
N HIS A 464 17.25 -0.56 6.87
CA HIS A 464 16.50 -1.09 5.73
C HIS A 464 15.56 -2.22 6.16
N SER A 465 14.26 -2.08 5.83
CA SER A 465 13.22 -3.04 6.15
C SER A 465 12.80 -3.83 4.93
N ARG A 466 12.89 -5.16 4.98
CA ARG A 466 12.24 -6.05 3.98
C ARG A 466 10.84 -6.50 4.40
N SER A 467 10.34 -6.01 5.54
CA SER A 467 8.97 -6.23 5.97
C SER A 467 8.10 -5.03 5.62
N GLY A 468 6.96 -5.33 4.99
CA GLY A 468 5.81 -4.44 4.85
C GLY A 468 4.76 -4.73 5.93
N GLY A 469 3.73 -3.88 5.99
CA GLY A 469 2.63 -4.01 6.96
C GLY A 469 1.88 -2.70 7.15
N GLY A 470 0.62 -2.78 7.59
CA GLY A 470 -0.18 -1.60 7.92
C GLY A 470 -0.28 -0.59 6.75
N PHE A 471 -0.49 -1.09 5.53
CA PHE A 471 -0.52 -0.31 4.29
C PHE A 471 0.83 0.29 3.85
N GLN A 472 1.95 -0.10 4.45
CA GLN A 472 3.29 0.28 3.98
C GLN A 472 4.00 -0.89 3.32
N LEU A 473 4.67 -0.61 2.21
CA LEU A 473 5.43 -1.60 1.44
C LEU A 473 6.74 -1.96 2.15
N ALA A 474 7.26 -3.15 1.84
CA ALA A 474 8.63 -3.51 2.12
C ALA A 474 9.63 -2.72 1.24
N GLY A 475 10.86 -2.60 1.73
CA GLY A 475 12.00 -2.00 1.04
C GLY A 475 12.35 -0.57 1.47
N GLY A 476 11.56 0.02 2.37
CA GLY A 476 11.84 1.34 2.94
C GLY A 476 12.85 1.30 4.09
N PHE A 477 13.27 2.47 4.54
CA PHE A 477 14.15 2.64 5.70
C PHE A 477 13.34 3.07 6.92
N LYS A 478 13.58 2.40 8.05
CA LYS A 478 12.90 2.64 9.31
C LYS A 478 13.39 3.95 9.94
N THR A 479 12.47 4.72 10.50
CA THR A 479 12.77 5.89 11.34
C THR A 479 13.43 5.46 12.66
N TYR A 480 12.97 4.35 13.24
CA TYR A 480 13.51 3.75 14.47
C TYR A 480 13.65 2.24 14.30
N LEU A 481 14.67 1.61 14.89
CA LEU A 481 14.95 0.19 14.65
C LEU A 481 13.79 -0.75 15.01
N LYS A 482 12.98 -0.37 16.01
CA LYS A 482 11.80 -1.13 16.45
C LYS A 482 10.60 -0.98 15.51
N ALA A 483 10.64 -0.07 14.54
CA ALA A 483 9.55 0.10 13.59
C ALA A 483 9.38 -1.18 12.77
N PRO A 484 8.15 -1.66 12.54
CA PRO A 484 7.93 -2.83 11.71
C PRO A 484 8.18 -2.55 10.22
N VAL A 485 8.07 -1.29 9.80
CA VAL A 485 8.04 -0.83 8.41
C VAL A 485 8.86 0.45 8.21
N GLY A 486 9.23 0.72 6.95
CA GLY A 486 10.01 1.90 6.57
C GLY A 486 9.14 3.13 6.33
N SER A 487 9.68 4.33 6.53
CA SER A 487 9.00 5.61 6.26
C SER A 487 9.47 6.23 4.96
N VAL A 488 8.62 7.04 4.33
CA VAL A 488 8.94 7.75 3.09
C VAL A 488 10.05 8.78 3.31
N GLU A 489 9.97 9.57 4.39
CA GLU A 489 10.96 10.61 4.69
C GLU A 489 12.34 10.06 5.05
N THR A 490 12.39 8.97 5.84
CA THR A 490 13.67 8.33 6.18
C THR A 490 14.25 7.62 4.96
N THR A 491 13.41 7.07 4.07
CA THR A 491 13.89 6.52 2.79
C THR A 491 14.46 7.60 1.88
N ALA A 492 13.82 8.77 1.78
CA ALA A 492 14.38 9.92 1.04
C ALA A 492 15.75 10.32 1.61
N SER A 493 15.85 10.39 2.94
CA SER A 493 17.11 10.72 3.63
C SER A 493 18.20 9.66 3.38
N ALA A 494 17.82 8.38 3.35
CA ALA A 494 18.72 7.27 3.04
C ALA A 494 19.26 7.35 1.61
N VAL A 495 18.41 7.70 0.63
CA VAL A 495 18.84 7.88 -0.76
C VAL A 495 19.87 9.00 -0.88
N GLU A 496 19.65 10.14 -0.23
CA GLU A 496 20.62 11.25 -0.23
C GLU A 496 21.93 10.87 0.47
N LEU A 497 21.89 10.07 1.54
CA LEU A 497 23.12 9.55 2.14
C LEU A 497 23.88 8.63 1.17
N MET A 498 23.19 7.87 0.32
CA MET A 498 23.84 7.08 -0.72
C MET A 498 24.46 7.96 -1.81
N GLU A 499 23.94 9.17 -2.06
CA GLU A 499 24.57 10.13 -2.99
C GLU A 499 25.94 10.57 -2.45
N VAL A 500 26.05 10.79 -1.13
CA VAL A 500 27.29 11.27 -0.49
C VAL A 500 28.28 10.13 -0.20
N TYR A 501 27.82 9.04 0.41
CA TYR A 501 28.69 7.97 0.91
C TYR A 501 28.75 6.74 -0.01
N GLY A 502 27.99 6.75 -1.11
CA GLY A 502 27.85 5.62 -2.04
C GLY A 502 26.82 4.58 -1.57
N VAL A 503 26.46 3.67 -2.47
CA VAL A 503 25.52 2.58 -2.20
C VAL A 503 26.18 1.49 -1.35
N PRO A 504 25.56 1.01 -0.26
CA PRO A 504 26.10 -0.09 0.54
C PRO A 504 26.15 -1.41 -0.22
N ASP A 505 27.27 -2.13 -0.11
CA ASP A 505 27.36 -3.50 -0.62
C ASP A 505 26.30 -4.40 0.03
N GLY A 506 25.65 -5.23 -0.79
CA GLY A 506 24.59 -6.14 -0.38
C GLY A 506 23.21 -5.49 -0.17
N LEU A 507 23.08 -4.16 -0.35
CA LEU A 507 21.78 -3.51 -0.40
C LEU A 507 21.19 -3.64 -1.81
N ASP A 508 20.16 -4.46 -1.96
CA ASP A 508 19.42 -4.57 -3.20
C ASP A 508 18.49 -3.37 -3.38
N LEU A 509 18.87 -2.46 -4.30
CA LEU A 509 18.14 -1.24 -4.61
C LEU A 509 16.75 -1.50 -5.22
N ASN A 510 16.46 -2.70 -5.73
CA ASN A 510 15.12 -3.00 -6.23
C ASN A 510 14.08 -3.03 -5.11
N TRP A 511 14.48 -3.38 -3.87
CA TRP A 511 13.61 -3.18 -2.70
C TRP A 511 13.26 -1.71 -2.49
N VAL A 512 14.28 -0.84 -2.53
CA VAL A 512 14.08 0.61 -2.34
C VAL A 512 13.21 1.18 -3.47
N ARG A 513 13.40 0.72 -4.72
CA ARG A 513 12.53 1.07 -5.85
C ARG A 513 11.10 0.61 -5.65
N SER A 514 10.90 -0.63 -5.18
CA SER A 514 9.57 -1.18 -4.86
C SER A 514 8.86 -0.30 -3.83
N PHE A 515 9.59 0.12 -2.79
CA PHE A 515 9.04 1.02 -1.77
C PHE A 515 8.69 2.40 -2.32
N LEU A 516 9.54 2.97 -3.18
CA LEU A 516 9.38 4.32 -3.74
C LEU A 516 8.45 4.38 -4.96
N LYS A 517 7.87 3.25 -5.40
CA LYS A 517 6.97 3.24 -6.57
C LYS A 517 5.71 4.10 -6.34
N PRO A 518 5.10 4.63 -7.40
CA PRO A 518 3.80 5.31 -7.30
C PRO A 518 2.71 4.37 -6.79
N MET A 519 1.91 4.81 -5.79
CA MET A 519 0.77 4.06 -5.24
C MET A 519 -0.52 4.87 -5.31
N ALA A 520 -1.64 4.23 -5.64
CA ALA A 520 -2.94 4.88 -5.83
C ALA A 520 -3.66 5.22 -4.52
N PHE A 521 -3.51 4.36 -3.51
CA PHE A 521 -4.42 4.34 -2.36
C PHE A 521 -3.82 4.93 -1.08
N ILE A 522 -2.50 4.89 -0.93
CA ILE A 522 -1.83 5.17 0.35
C ILE A 522 -1.23 6.58 0.38
N ARG A 523 -0.84 7.12 -0.79
CA ARG A 523 -0.06 8.37 -0.89
C ARG A 523 -0.89 9.56 -1.36
N GLN A 524 -2.06 9.77 -0.77
CA GLN A 524 -2.94 10.90 -1.10
C GLN A 524 -2.57 12.16 -0.30
N SER A 525 -1.43 12.78 -0.65
CA SER A 525 -1.26 14.25 -0.76
C SER A 525 0.21 14.56 -1.09
N ASP A 526 1.12 14.34 -0.14
CA ASP A 526 2.51 14.81 -0.23
C ASP A 526 3.52 13.67 -0.49
N GLU A 527 3.28 12.49 0.09
CA GLU A 527 4.21 11.35 -0.04
C GLU A 527 4.43 10.90 -1.49
N LYS A 528 3.43 11.09 -2.37
CA LYS A 528 3.56 10.79 -3.80
C LYS A 528 4.71 11.58 -4.41
N TRP A 529 4.84 12.85 -4.05
CA TRP A 529 5.86 13.73 -4.58
C TRP A 529 7.22 13.39 -4.00
N ILE A 530 7.30 13.15 -2.69
CA ILE A 530 8.55 12.72 -2.03
C ILE A 530 9.07 11.44 -2.68
N THR A 531 8.19 10.48 -2.94
CA THR A 531 8.59 9.19 -3.51
C THR A 531 9.00 9.29 -4.97
N ALA A 532 8.35 10.15 -5.75
CA ALA A 532 8.79 10.45 -7.11
C ALA A 532 10.18 11.08 -7.16
N VAL A 533 10.44 12.12 -6.37
CA VAL A 533 11.76 12.79 -6.35
C VAL A 533 12.84 11.89 -5.77
N SER A 534 12.51 11.09 -4.75
CA SER A 534 13.46 10.14 -4.16
C SER A 534 13.78 9.00 -5.12
N LEU A 535 12.81 8.52 -5.90
CA LEU A 535 13.03 7.50 -6.93
C LEU A 535 13.90 8.04 -8.08
N ASP A 536 13.70 9.29 -8.48
CA ASP A 536 14.55 9.95 -9.47
C ASP A 536 16.01 10.07 -8.97
N ARG A 537 16.22 10.54 -7.72
CA ARG A 537 17.54 10.56 -7.07
C ARG A 537 18.18 9.17 -7.02
N LEU A 538 17.44 8.16 -6.55
CA LEU A 538 17.90 6.78 -6.46
C LEU A 538 18.37 6.24 -7.82
N ASN A 539 17.68 6.60 -8.90
CA ASN A 539 18.03 6.17 -10.25
C ASN A 539 19.21 6.93 -10.88
N ARG A 540 19.65 8.03 -10.26
CA ARG A 540 20.83 8.81 -10.65
C ARG A 540 22.09 8.43 -9.85
N LEU A 541 21.93 7.61 -8.80
CA LEU A 541 23.06 7.16 -7.98
C LEU A 541 24.13 6.44 -8.82
N PRO A 542 25.43 6.72 -8.59
CA PRO A 542 26.51 6.00 -9.26
C PRO A 542 26.46 4.52 -8.89
N GLY A 543 26.47 3.63 -9.90
CA GLY A 543 26.37 2.18 -9.70
C GLY A 543 24.95 1.64 -9.51
N ALA A 544 23.92 2.49 -9.49
CA ALA A 544 22.54 2.02 -9.39
C ALA A 544 22.05 1.44 -10.74
N ARG A 545 22.17 0.12 -10.91
CA ARG A 545 21.63 -0.60 -12.06
C ARG A 545 20.11 -0.46 -12.11
N ARG A 546 19.56 0.00 -13.24
CA ARG A 546 18.12 0.01 -13.50
C ARG A 546 17.62 -1.43 -13.69
N PRO A 547 16.40 -1.76 -13.23
CA PRO A 547 15.87 -3.10 -13.42
C PRO A 547 15.73 -3.40 -14.92
N THR A 548 16.19 -4.57 -15.32
CA THR A 548 16.08 -5.08 -16.69
C THR A 548 14.68 -5.59 -16.96
N TRP A 549 14.27 -5.68 -18.23
CA TRP A 549 12.97 -6.24 -18.60
C TRP A 549 12.70 -7.63 -18.00
N PRO A 550 13.64 -8.59 -18.00
CA PRO A 550 13.43 -9.87 -17.35
C PRO A 550 13.18 -9.76 -15.84
N GLU A 551 13.89 -8.87 -15.14
CA GLU A 551 13.68 -8.62 -13.71
C GLU A 551 12.30 -8.00 -13.47
N ILE A 552 11.89 -7.03 -14.29
CA ILE A 552 10.55 -6.44 -14.23
C ILE A 552 9.49 -7.53 -14.42
N LEU A 553 9.60 -8.36 -15.46
CA LEU A 553 8.66 -9.45 -15.72
C LEU A 553 8.62 -10.48 -14.58
N TYR A 554 9.78 -10.80 -14.00
CA TYR A 554 9.88 -11.73 -12.87
C TYR A 554 9.17 -11.20 -11.62
N HIS A 555 9.35 -9.92 -11.32
CA HIS A 555 8.74 -9.24 -10.17
C HIS A 555 7.25 -8.89 -10.40
N GLU A 556 6.84 -8.68 -11.65
CA GLU A 556 5.46 -8.43 -12.06
C GLU A 556 4.71 -9.72 -12.50
N ARG A 557 5.23 -10.90 -12.19
CA ARG A 557 4.65 -12.19 -12.59
C ARG A 557 3.17 -12.34 -12.23
N SER A 558 2.73 -11.81 -11.09
CA SER A 558 1.33 -11.87 -10.66
C SER A 558 0.41 -11.04 -11.56
N LEU A 559 0.91 -9.92 -12.07
CA LEU A 559 0.19 -9.11 -13.05
C LEU A 559 0.12 -9.82 -14.41
N ILE A 560 1.23 -10.43 -14.84
CA ILE A 560 1.26 -11.24 -16.08
C ILE A 560 0.27 -12.41 -15.97
N ALA A 561 0.27 -13.10 -14.84
CA ALA A 561 -0.67 -14.18 -14.53
C ALA A 561 -2.13 -13.72 -14.66
N ALA A 562 -2.45 -12.55 -14.11
CA ALA A 562 -3.78 -11.97 -14.19
C ALA A 562 -4.20 -11.67 -15.63
N MET A 563 -3.30 -11.07 -16.43
CA MET A 563 -3.56 -10.79 -17.84
C MET A 563 -3.78 -12.07 -18.65
N VAL A 564 -2.96 -13.09 -18.43
CA VAL A 564 -3.11 -14.40 -19.08
C VAL A 564 -4.44 -15.04 -18.70
N LEU A 565 -4.81 -15.04 -17.41
CA LEU A 565 -6.07 -15.60 -16.93
C LEU A 565 -7.28 -14.91 -17.59
N VAL A 566 -7.27 -13.58 -17.68
CA VAL A 566 -8.30 -12.83 -18.40
C VAL A 566 -8.37 -13.22 -19.87
N GLY A 567 -7.22 -13.29 -20.56
CA GLY A 567 -7.14 -13.70 -21.96
C GLY A 567 -7.71 -15.11 -22.18
N LEU A 568 -7.43 -16.03 -21.28
CA LEU A 568 -7.94 -17.39 -21.35
C LEU A 568 -9.46 -17.46 -21.06
N CYS A 569 -9.98 -16.68 -20.12
CA CYS A 569 -11.43 -16.54 -19.90
C CYS A 569 -12.16 -16.00 -21.15
N LEU A 570 -11.56 -15.03 -21.84
CA LEU A 570 -12.08 -14.51 -23.10
C LEU A 570 -12.07 -15.57 -24.19
N TYR A 571 -10.96 -16.29 -24.36
CA TYR A 571 -10.84 -17.39 -25.30
C TYR A 571 -11.90 -18.47 -25.04
N ALA A 572 -12.09 -18.87 -23.78
CA ALA A 572 -13.11 -19.86 -23.39
C ALA A 572 -14.52 -19.42 -23.79
N THR A 573 -14.86 -18.17 -23.48
CA THR A 573 -16.18 -17.61 -23.76
C THR A 573 -16.42 -17.51 -25.27
N LEU A 574 -15.43 -17.04 -26.04
CA LEU A 574 -15.54 -16.86 -27.48
C LEU A 574 -15.54 -18.19 -28.26
N SER A 575 -14.76 -19.17 -27.83
CA SER A 575 -14.71 -20.50 -28.45
C SER A 575 -15.92 -21.38 -28.12
N SER A 576 -16.71 -21.00 -27.12
CA SER A 576 -17.95 -21.70 -26.75
C SER A 576 -19.05 -21.45 -27.79
N PRO A 577 -19.84 -22.48 -28.15
CA PRO A 577 -20.92 -22.36 -29.11
C PRO A 577 -22.03 -21.45 -28.57
N ASN A 578 -22.64 -20.67 -29.46
CA ASN A 578 -23.87 -19.96 -29.16
C ASN A 578 -24.98 -20.97 -28.86
N ARG A 579 -25.91 -20.60 -27.98
CA ARG A 579 -27.11 -21.39 -27.72
C ARG A 579 -27.85 -21.58 -29.05
N ARG A 580 -28.07 -22.83 -29.46
CA ARG A 580 -28.98 -23.11 -30.58
C ARG A 580 -30.39 -22.76 -30.12
N PRO A 581 -31.15 -21.93 -30.86
CA PRO A 581 -32.55 -21.66 -30.55
C PRO A 581 -33.32 -22.99 -30.57
N SER A 582 -34.26 -23.18 -29.64
CA SER A 582 -35.06 -24.40 -29.60
C SER A 582 -35.97 -24.45 -30.84
N THR A 583 -36.34 -25.66 -31.27
CA THR A 583 -37.25 -25.88 -32.40
C THR A 583 -38.61 -25.18 -32.22
N GLU A 584 -39.02 -24.95 -30.97
CA GLU A 584 -40.21 -24.15 -30.62
C GLU A 584 -39.98 -22.64 -30.79
N GLU A 585 -38.81 -22.11 -30.42
CA GLU A 585 -38.44 -20.70 -30.68
C GLU A 585 -38.34 -20.41 -32.18
N ILE A 586 -37.89 -21.37 -33.00
CA ILE A 586 -37.86 -21.28 -34.46
C ILE A 586 -39.27 -21.36 -35.06
N ARG A 587 -40.19 -22.13 -34.45
CA ARG A 587 -41.59 -22.22 -34.91
C ARG A 587 -42.46 -21.04 -34.48
N ALA A 588 -42.05 -20.31 -33.43
CA ALA A 588 -42.75 -19.14 -32.92
C ALA A 588 -42.27 -17.81 -33.53
N ALA A 589 -41.18 -17.82 -34.28
CA ALA A 589 -40.64 -16.70 -35.05
C ALA A 589 -41.02 -16.84 -36.53
#